data_AF-A0A936HLD2-F1
#
_entry.id   AF-A0A936HLD2-F1
#
_cell.length_a   1.000
_cell.length_b   1.000
_cell.length_c   1.000
_cell.angle_alpha   90.00
_cell.angle_beta   90.00
_cell.angle_gamma   90.00
#
_symmetry.space_group_name_H-M   'P 1'
#
loop_
_entity.id
_entity.type
_entity.pdbx_description
1 polymer ?
#
loop_
_entity_poly.entity_id
_entity_poly.type
_entity_poly.pdbx_seq_one_letter_code
_entity_poly.pdbx_strand_id
1 'polypeptide(L)'
;MFRTAELGRTIPKNEYHEKLPMLRAELLEIQQHLKSRKFPTIVVFSGVDAAGKSETINTLNEWMDPRWLITRAYGPPSDEMAERPEYWRFWRDLPPKGRIGLFLSCWYSRPLLDRVHGRTSEAEFDEALDRVIAFENALADDGALFVKVWLHLGKAAQKDRLRALEKDPLTRWRVSKTDWDHWHLYDRFVAAAERLITRTSTGHAPWNIVEGVDKRYRSVTVGVTLRDAILKHFHRRDVMRHAAAEYRALTHGATLTTPDRAAIDEEPTEGASTPAKLSATVIHIPNISILSRLDMDQKLAKNDYSKQLEACQGTLNRRFRRAKELGVSAILVFEGWDAAGKGGAIRRATAALDARDYQVIPMAAPTDEERAQHYLWRFWRHLAGAGRMTIFDRSWYGRVLVERVEGFAYEPEWRRAYAEINDFEDQLVRHGIVLCKFWLHITKDEQLARFRAREQVEYKRWKLTEEDWRNRQKWDLYDAAVNDMVERTSTTLAPWTLVEANEKRFARIKVLQTITDGLKAAIIRREGGEDAASPAPKAKLKRTG
;
A
#
# COMPACT_ATOMS: atom_id res chain seq x y z
N MET A 1 24.91 -15.21 -15.58
CA MET A 1 24.89 -13.74 -15.38
C MET A 1 26.14 -13.21 -14.63
N PHE A 2 26.52 -13.75 -13.47
CA PHE A 2 27.49 -13.12 -12.55
C PHE A 2 28.97 -13.08 -12.97
N ARG A 3 29.39 -13.82 -14.01
CA ARG A 3 30.79 -13.83 -14.48
C ARG A 3 31.32 -12.43 -14.86
N THR A 4 30.44 -11.51 -15.27
CA THR A 4 30.80 -10.12 -15.58
C THR A 4 31.23 -9.31 -14.36
N ALA A 5 30.89 -9.78 -13.15
CA ALA A 5 31.25 -9.21 -11.86
C ALA A 5 32.28 -10.07 -11.11
N GLU A 6 33.06 -10.87 -11.85
CA GLU A 6 34.20 -11.67 -11.37
C GLU A 6 35.44 -11.43 -12.24
N LEU A 7 35.54 -10.26 -12.87
CA LEU A 7 36.60 -9.92 -13.82
C LEU A 7 37.86 -9.39 -13.11
N GLY A 8 37.85 -9.26 -11.78
CA GLY A 8 38.94 -8.68 -11.02
C GLY A 8 39.03 -7.17 -11.18
N ARG A 9 37.90 -6.47 -11.29
CA ARG A 9 37.89 -5.01 -11.48
C ARG A 9 38.44 -4.30 -10.25
N THR A 10 39.37 -3.37 -10.47
CA THR A 10 40.01 -2.59 -9.41
C THR A 10 40.15 -1.12 -9.82
N ILE A 11 40.13 -0.22 -8.84
CA ILE A 11 40.56 1.18 -9.06
C ILE A 11 41.89 1.42 -8.31
N PRO A 12 42.95 1.84 -9.01
CA PRO A 12 44.21 2.25 -8.40
C PRO A 12 44.02 3.34 -7.33
N LYS A 13 44.91 3.36 -6.32
CA LYS A 13 44.78 4.29 -5.18
C LYS A 13 44.82 5.76 -5.62
N ASN A 14 45.72 6.11 -6.53
CA ASN A 14 45.87 7.46 -7.07
C ASN A 14 44.61 7.91 -7.81
N GLU A 15 44.10 7.09 -8.74
CA GLU A 15 42.88 7.38 -9.50
C GLU A 15 41.66 7.55 -8.58
N TYR A 16 41.56 6.71 -7.54
CA TYR A 16 40.50 6.84 -6.53
C TYR A 16 40.58 8.19 -5.79
N HIS A 17 41.78 8.62 -5.37
CA HIS A 17 41.93 9.90 -4.66
C HIS A 17 41.69 11.12 -5.57
N GLU A 18 41.94 10.99 -6.86
CA GLU A 18 41.66 12.03 -7.85
C GLU A 18 40.16 12.18 -8.12
N LYS A 19 39.44 11.07 -8.32
CA LYS A 19 38.01 11.07 -8.67
C LYS A 19 37.08 11.33 -7.47
N LEU A 20 37.50 10.92 -6.27
CA LEU A 20 36.65 10.94 -5.08
C LEU A 20 36.12 12.34 -4.70
N PRO A 21 36.94 13.42 -4.68
CA PRO A 21 36.46 14.74 -4.31
C PRO A 21 35.32 15.24 -5.20
N MET A 22 35.42 15.03 -6.52
CA MET A 22 34.39 15.43 -7.48
C MET A 22 33.09 14.66 -7.26
N LEU A 23 33.17 13.32 -7.18
CA LEU A 23 32.00 12.48 -6.94
C LEU A 23 31.30 12.84 -5.63
N ARG A 24 32.08 13.13 -4.58
CA ARG A 24 31.53 13.54 -3.27
C ARG A 24 30.79 14.87 -3.37
N ALA A 25 31.36 15.85 -4.05
CA ALA A 25 30.73 17.16 -4.25
C ALA A 25 29.41 17.03 -5.01
N GLU A 26 29.40 16.27 -6.11
CA GLU A 26 28.20 16.02 -6.91
C GLU A 26 27.10 15.30 -6.10
N LEU A 27 27.46 14.28 -5.31
CA LEU A 27 26.50 13.57 -4.46
C LEU A 27 25.87 14.49 -3.42
N LEU A 28 26.66 15.39 -2.80
CA LEU A 28 26.16 16.37 -1.83
C LEU A 28 25.24 17.41 -2.50
N GLU A 29 25.59 17.88 -3.68
CA GLU A 29 24.77 18.82 -4.45
C GLU A 29 23.42 18.20 -4.85
N ILE A 30 23.45 16.97 -5.38
CA ILE A 30 22.25 16.22 -5.73
C ILE A 30 21.37 15.99 -4.50
N GLN A 31 21.98 15.64 -3.35
CA GLN A 31 21.24 15.46 -2.10
C GLN A 31 20.58 16.77 -1.65
N GLN A 32 21.22 17.93 -1.86
CA GLN A 32 20.60 19.23 -1.61
C GLN A 32 19.36 19.40 -2.51
N HIS A 33 19.54 19.26 -3.83
CA HIS A 33 18.45 19.42 -4.78
C HIS A 33 17.27 18.47 -4.50
N LEU A 34 17.56 17.24 -4.08
CA LEU A 34 16.57 16.22 -3.76
C LEU A 34 15.60 16.68 -2.65
N LYS A 35 16.03 17.47 -1.65
CA LYS A 35 15.18 17.88 -0.52
C LYS A 35 13.92 18.63 -0.94
N SER A 36 13.97 19.35 -2.05
CA SER A 36 12.85 20.10 -2.61
C SER A 36 11.94 19.25 -3.53
N ARG A 37 12.35 18.00 -3.83
CA ARG A 37 11.66 17.15 -4.78
C ARG A 37 10.59 16.29 -4.10
N LYS A 38 9.49 16.08 -4.82
CA LYS A 38 8.32 15.31 -4.34
C LYS A 38 8.44 13.81 -4.64
N PHE A 39 9.61 13.21 -4.40
CA PHE A 39 9.82 11.77 -4.49
C PHE A 39 10.92 11.29 -3.52
N PRO A 40 10.84 10.07 -3.00
CA PRO A 40 11.94 9.46 -2.24
C PRO A 40 12.92 8.71 -3.16
N THR A 41 14.17 8.54 -2.70
CA THR A 41 15.12 7.60 -3.32
C THR A 41 15.31 6.39 -2.41
N ILE A 42 15.11 5.19 -2.95
CA ILE A 42 15.21 3.92 -2.24
C ILE A 42 16.39 3.14 -2.84
N VAL A 43 17.43 2.94 -2.05
CA VAL A 43 18.62 2.20 -2.45
C VAL A 43 18.63 0.85 -1.74
N VAL A 44 18.58 -0.23 -2.51
CA VAL A 44 18.57 -1.60 -1.98
C VAL A 44 19.94 -2.23 -2.14
N PHE A 45 20.50 -2.72 -1.04
CA PHE A 45 21.75 -3.47 -1.01
C PHE A 45 21.47 -4.95 -0.77
N SER A 46 21.77 -5.76 -1.77
CA SER A 46 21.73 -7.23 -1.69
C SER A 46 23.03 -7.80 -2.27
N GLY A 47 23.23 -9.11 -2.11
CA GLY A 47 24.42 -9.76 -2.62
C GLY A 47 25.00 -10.81 -1.70
N VAL A 48 26.14 -11.35 -2.12
CA VAL A 48 26.89 -12.39 -1.42
C VAL A 48 27.40 -11.85 -0.07
N ASP A 49 27.52 -12.72 0.93
CA ASP A 49 28.06 -12.33 2.23
C ASP A 49 29.53 -11.93 2.13
N ALA A 50 29.94 -10.99 2.98
CA ALA A 50 31.25 -10.33 2.94
C ALA A 50 31.58 -9.56 1.64
N ALA A 51 30.64 -9.39 0.70
CA ALA A 51 30.85 -8.61 -0.54
C ALA A 51 30.95 -7.08 -0.33
N GLY A 52 30.89 -6.60 0.91
CA GLY A 52 31.08 -5.19 1.24
C GLY A 52 29.80 -4.36 1.33
N LYS A 53 28.63 -4.99 1.52
CA LYS A 53 27.32 -4.33 1.60
C LYS A 53 27.32 -3.22 2.67
N SER A 54 27.61 -3.57 3.91
CA SER A 54 27.63 -2.64 5.04
C SER A 54 28.72 -1.58 4.91
N GLU A 55 29.92 -1.96 4.43
CA GLU A 55 31.02 -1.01 4.22
C GLU A 55 30.70 0.02 3.16
N THR A 56 29.99 -0.37 2.10
CA THR A 56 29.56 0.56 1.04
C THR A 56 28.53 1.54 1.56
N ILE A 57 27.56 1.09 2.36
CA ILE A 57 26.60 1.97 3.05
C ILE A 57 27.32 2.96 3.97
N ASN A 58 28.29 2.50 4.76
CA ASN A 58 29.08 3.39 5.62
C ASN A 58 29.85 4.44 4.80
N THR A 59 30.41 4.02 3.66
CA THR A 59 31.11 4.93 2.74
C THR A 59 30.17 6.00 2.19
N LEU A 60 28.94 5.65 1.80
CA LEU A 60 27.95 6.64 1.35
C LEU A 60 27.55 7.60 2.46
N ASN A 61 27.43 7.13 3.71
CA ASN A 61 27.17 8.00 4.87
C ASN A 61 28.33 8.96 5.17
N GLU A 62 29.56 8.61 4.80
CA GLU A 62 30.73 9.50 4.91
C GLU A 62 30.78 10.52 3.77
N TRP A 63 30.41 10.11 2.56
CA TRP A 63 30.47 10.96 1.38
C TRP A 63 29.33 11.98 1.34
N MET A 64 28.13 11.58 1.74
CA MET A 64 26.92 12.40 1.73
C MET A 64 26.58 12.93 3.13
N ASP A 65 25.57 13.80 3.26
CA ASP A 65 25.09 14.26 4.56
C ASP A 65 24.19 13.19 5.22
N PRO A 66 24.63 12.53 6.31
CA PRO A 66 23.88 11.45 6.94
C PRO A 66 22.55 11.91 7.56
N ARG A 67 22.35 13.22 7.80
CA ARG A 67 21.08 13.75 8.33
C ARG A 67 19.90 13.57 7.37
N TRP A 68 20.21 13.38 6.08
CA TRP A 68 19.24 13.18 5.00
C TRP A 68 19.27 11.76 4.43
N LEU A 69 20.03 10.88 5.06
CA LEU A 69 20.05 9.44 4.78
C LEU A 69 19.30 8.69 5.88
N ILE A 70 18.53 7.67 5.51
CA ILE A 70 17.86 6.77 6.44
C ILE A 70 18.40 5.37 6.18
N THR A 71 19.25 4.88 7.07
CA THR A 71 19.77 3.51 6.97
C THR A 71 18.86 2.54 7.72
N ARG A 72 18.48 1.45 7.04
CA ARG A 72 17.64 0.37 7.59
C ARG A 72 18.29 -0.98 7.26
N ALA A 73 18.60 -1.76 8.28
CA ALA A 73 19.08 -3.12 8.14
C ALA A 73 18.07 -4.07 8.78
N TYR A 74 17.65 -5.08 8.02
CA TYR A 74 16.62 -6.02 8.46
C TYR A 74 17.25 -7.35 8.88
N GLY A 75 16.84 -7.82 10.05
CA GLY A 75 17.05 -9.17 10.52
C GLY A 75 15.72 -9.93 10.65
N PRO A 76 15.69 -10.98 11.50
CA PRO A 76 14.44 -11.60 11.94
C PRO A 76 13.46 -10.55 12.49
N PRO A 77 12.15 -10.69 12.23
CA PRO A 77 11.16 -9.74 12.73
C PRO A 77 11.14 -9.73 14.27
N SER A 78 10.95 -8.55 14.86
CA SER A 78 10.61 -8.43 16.28
C SER A 78 9.19 -8.94 16.54
N ASP A 79 8.81 -9.11 17.81
CA ASP A 79 7.46 -9.52 18.20
C ASP A 79 6.37 -8.62 17.58
N GLU A 80 6.57 -7.29 17.63
CA GLU A 80 5.67 -6.32 17.00
C GLU A 80 5.50 -6.55 15.49
N MET A 81 6.59 -6.89 14.79
CA MET A 81 6.57 -7.14 13.35
C MET A 81 5.95 -8.49 13.02
N ALA A 82 6.18 -9.51 13.86
CA ALA A 82 5.65 -10.86 13.66
C ALA A 82 4.13 -10.92 13.81
N GLU A 83 3.55 -10.02 14.61
CA GLU A 83 2.10 -9.85 14.80
C GLU A 83 1.39 -9.16 13.62
N ARG A 84 2.11 -8.81 12.54
CA ARG A 84 1.58 -8.07 11.39
C ARG A 84 2.01 -8.71 10.06
N PRO A 85 1.34 -8.36 8.94
CA PRO A 85 1.77 -8.81 7.62
C PRO A 85 3.23 -8.43 7.34
N GLU A 86 3.97 -9.31 6.67
CA GLU A 86 5.43 -9.18 6.50
C GLU A 86 5.87 -7.81 5.95
N TYR A 87 5.13 -7.27 4.99
CA TYR A 87 5.48 -6.01 4.33
C TYR A 87 5.19 -4.77 5.17
N TRP A 88 4.43 -4.89 6.27
CA TRP A 88 4.14 -3.77 7.17
C TRP A 88 5.41 -3.05 7.63
N ARG A 89 6.45 -3.82 7.99
CA ARG A 89 7.74 -3.25 8.46
C ARG A 89 8.45 -2.44 7.38
N PHE A 90 8.31 -2.83 6.11
CA PHE A 90 8.93 -2.13 5.00
C PHE A 90 8.18 -0.84 4.68
N TRP A 91 6.84 -0.90 4.65
CA TRP A 91 6.00 0.29 4.52
C TRP A 91 6.31 1.33 5.59
N ARG A 92 6.34 0.92 6.87
CA ARG A 92 6.62 1.82 7.99
C ARG A 92 7.94 2.58 7.83
N ASP A 93 8.98 1.90 7.35
CA ASP A 93 10.33 2.41 7.32
C ASP A 93 10.69 3.18 6.03
N LEU A 94 9.75 3.34 5.09
CA LEU A 94 9.97 4.06 3.84
C LEU A 94 10.48 5.50 4.09
N PRO A 95 11.50 5.94 3.33
CA PRO A 95 11.97 7.32 3.44
C PRO A 95 10.90 8.27 2.89
N PRO A 96 10.65 9.41 3.56
CA PRO A 96 9.76 10.42 3.01
C PRO A 96 10.36 11.04 1.74
N LYS A 97 9.50 11.68 0.94
CA LYS A 97 9.86 12.48 -0.23
C LYS A 97 10.99 13.46 0.10
N GLY A 98 11.98 13.52 -0.78
CA GLY A 98 13.18 14.34 -0.62
C GLY A 98 14.30 13.73 0.23
N ARG A 99 14.14 12.48 0.69
CA ARG A 99 15.19 11.73 1.41
C ARG A 99 15.64 10.48 0.66
N ILE A 100 16.79 9.95 1.08
CA ILE A 100 17.37 8.71 0.56
C ILE A 100 17.32 7.65 1.66
N GLY A 101 16.69 6.52 1.38
CA GLY A 101 16.70 5.34 2.24
C GLY A 101 17.70 4.30 1.74
N LEU A 102 18.56 3.79 2.63
CA LEU A 102 19.54 2.75 2.35
C LEU A 102 19.10 1.46 3.05
N PHE A 103 18.61 0.49 2.28
CA PHE A 103 17.99 -0.74 2.75
C PHE A 103 18.94 -1.93 2.59
N LEU A 104 19.31 -2.53 3.72
CA LEU A 104 20.12 -3.75 3.78
C LEU A 104 19.27 -4.94 4.20
N SER A 105 19.40 -6.04 3.48
CA SER A 105 18.73 -7.31 3.80
C SER A 105 17.19 -7.21 3.86
N CYS A 106 16.57 -6.38 3.02
CA CYS A 106 15.12 -6.13 3.03
C CYS A 106 14.28 -7.24 2.33
N TRP A 107 13.22 -6.87 1.60
CA TRP A 107 12.19 -7.77 1.03
C TRP A 107 12.70 -8.85 0.05
N TYR A 108 13.97 -8.79 -0.35
CA TYR A 108 14.62 -9.84 -1.16
C TYR A 108 15.18 -11.00 -0.33
N SER A 109 15.57 -10.76 0.93
CA SER A 109 16.37 -11.71 1.71
C SER A 109 15.61 -12.99 2.04
N ARG A 110 14.37 -12.85 2.54
CA ARG A 110 13.58 -14.00 2.98
C ARG A 110 13.23 -14.93 1.82
N PRO A 111 12.63 -14.45 0.71
CA PRO A 111 12.34 -15.32 -0.43
C PRO A 111 13.59 -16.03 -0.97
N LEU A 112 14.71 -15.31 -1.06
CA LEU A 112 15.98 -15.87 -1.51
C LEU A 112 16.47 -16.97 -0.58
N LEU A 113 16.57 -16.70 0.73
CA LEU A 113 17.09 -17.66 1.70
C LEU A 113 16.15 -18.87 1.86
N ASP A 114 14.83 -18.67 1.83
CA ASP A 114 13.86 -19.77 1.88
C ASP A 114 14.05 -20.72 0.68
N ARG A 115 14.25 -20.18 -0.53
CA ARG A 115 14.56 -20.97 -1.72
C ARG A 115 15.91 -21.69 -1.62
N VAL A 116 16.93 -21.01 -1.09
CA VAL A 116 18.30 -21.54 -0.92
C VAL A 116 18.33 -22.67 0.10
N HIS A 117 17.55 -22.57 1.18
CA HIS A 117 17.42 -23.64 2.17
C HIS A 117 16.44 -24.74 1.76
N GLY A 118 15.68 -24.55 0.67
CA GLY A 118 14.69 -25.52 0.20
C GLY A 118 13.41 -25.54 1.03
N ARG A 119 13.09 -24.43 1.70
CA ARG A 119 11.82 -24.25 2.44
C ARG A 119 10.65 -23.95 1.51
N THR A 120 10.94 -23.45 0.31
CA THR A 120 9.96 -23.14 -0.73
C THR A 120 10.32 -23.82 -2.04
N SER A 121 9.28 -24.21 -2.77
CA SER A 121 9.35 -24.60 -4.18
C SER A 121 9.72 -23.41 -5.06
N GLU A 122 10.03 -23.68 -6.32
CA GLU A 122 10.31 -22.61 -7.29
C GLU A 122 9.08 -21.74 -7.58
N ALA A 123 7.89 -22.34 -7.63
CA ALA A 123 6.63 -21.62 -7.84
C ALA A 123 6.31 -20.68 -6.67
N GLU A 124 6.50 -21.14 -5.42
CA GLU A 124 6.31 -20.29 -4.24
C GLU A 124 7.36 -19.17 -4.16
N PHE A 125 8.60 -19.46 -4.56
CA PHE A 125 9.64 -18.44 -4.67
C PHE A 125 9.27 -17.39 -5.72
N ASP A 126 8.76 -17.83 -6.86
CA ASP A 126 8.26 -16.93 -7.90
C ASP A 126 7.11 -16.06 -7.40
N GLU A 127 6.09 -16.64 -6.77
CA GLU A 127 4.99 -15.86 -6.23
C GLU A 127 5.49 -14.79 -5.22
N ALA A 128 6.52 -15.12 -4.43
CA ALA A 128 7.15 -14.16 -3.54
C ALA A 128 7.91 -13.04 -4.28
N LEU A 129 8.53 -13.33 -5.43
CA LEU A 129 9.17 -12.31 -6.28
C LEU A 129 8.15 -11.42 -6.99
N ASP A 130 6.98 -11.95 -7.37
CA ASP A 130 5.90 -11.14 -7.95
C ASP A 130 5.37 -10.13 -6.93
N ARG A 131 5.26 -10.52 -5.66
CA ARG A 131 4.94 -9.58 -4.57
C ARG A 131 5.98 -8.48 -4.42
N VAL A 132 7.26 -8.80 -4.58
CA VAL A 132 8.32 -7.77 -4.58
C VAL A 132 8.13 -6.81 -5.73
N ILE A 133 7.86 -7.31 -6.94
CA ILE A 133 7.63 -6.48 -8.13
C ILE A 133 6.42 -5.57 -7.94
N ALA A 134 5.30 -6.09 -7.43
CA ALA A 134 4.11 -5.30 -7.13
C ALA A 134 4.39 -4.18 -6.13
N PHE A 135 5.12 -4.48 -5.05
CA PHE A 135 5.54 -3.48 -4.06
C PHE A 135 6.44 -2.39 -4.66
N GLU A 136 7.43 -2.78 -5.48
CA GLU A 136 8.32 -1.81 -6.13
C GLU A 136 7.58 -0.95 -7.16
N ASN A 137 6.68 -1.54 -7.94
CA ASN A 137 5.88 -0.83 -8.93
C ASN A 137 4.96 0.19 -8.26
N ALA A 138 4.23 -0.18 -7.21
CA ALA A 138 3.38 0.76 -6.47
C ALA A 138 4.17 2.00 -6.00
N LEU A 139 5.36 1.79 -5.43
CA LEU A 139 6.23 2.88 -5.00
C LEU A 139 6.79 3.69 -6.17
N ALA A 140 7.23 3.03 -7.25
CA ALA A 140 7.77 3.69 -8.43
C ALA A 140 6.72 4.52 -9.19
N ASP A 141 5.48 4.03 -9.25
CA ASP A 141 4.36 4.71 -9.91
C ASP A 141 3.89 5.95 -9.13
N ASP A 142 4.00 5.95 -7.80
CA ASP A 142 3.88 7.19 -6.98
C ASP A 142 5.11 8.12 -7.10
N GLY A 143 6.17 7.65 -7.76
CA GLY A 143 7.32 8.43 -8.19
C GLY A 143 8.63 8.12 -7.48
N ALA A 144 8.69 7.13 -6.59
CA ALA A 144 9.93 6.73 -5.94
C ALA A 144 11.00 6.31 -6.96
N LEU A 145 12.25 6.67 -6.68
CA LEU A 145 13.40 6.19 -7.44
C LEU A 145 13.99 4.95 -6.77
N PHE A 146 14.07 3.83 -7.50
CA PHE A 146 14.80 2.66 -7.04
C PHE A 146 16.21 2.60 -7.61
N VAL A 147 17.19 2.32 -6.74
CA VAL A 147 18.55 1.97 -7.11
C VAL A 147 18.90 0.65 -6.43
N LYS A 148 18.89 -0.45 -7.18
CA LYS A 148 19.16 -1.78 -6.63
C LYS A 148 20.59 -2.19 -6.95
N VAL A 149 21.34 -2.58 -5.93
CA VAL A 149 22.76 -2.92 -6.03
C VAL A 149 22.96 -4.34 -5.53
N TRP A 150 23.43 -5.21 -6.42
CA TRP A 150 23.88 -6.56 -6.08
C TRP A 150 25.41 -6.57 -5.97
N LEU A 151 25.93 -6.70 -4.75
CA LEU A 151 27.36 -6.83 -4.52
C LEU A 151 27.79 -8.30 -4.61
N HIS A 152 28.67 -8.60 -5.56
CA HIS A 152 29.05 -9.96 -5.91
C HIS A 152 30.49 -10.30 -5.51
N LEU A 153 30.70 -11.55 -5.09
CA LEU A 153 32.01 -12.17 -4.95
C LEU A 153 31.91 -13.59 -5.50
N GLY A 154 32.91 -14.00 -6.30
CA GLY A 154 33.09 -15.40 -6.66
C GLY A 154 33.34 -16.28 -5.41
N LYS A 155 33.00 -17.57 -5.47
CA LYS A 155 33.07 -18.50 -4.32
C LYS A 155 34.43 -18.52 -3.60
N ALA A 156 35.52 -18.49 -4.38
CA ALA A 156 36.88 -18.46 -3.85
C ALA A 156 37.18 -17.11 -3.17
N ALA A 157 36.89 -16.00 -3.85
CA ALA A 157 37.07 -14.65 -3.32
C ALA A 157 36.25 -14.42 -2.04
N GLN A 158 35.04 -14.96 -1.95
CA GLN A 158 34.23 -14.93 -0.74
C GLN A 158 34.91 -15.67 0.42
N LYS A 159 35.41 -16.88 0.17
CA LYS A 159 36.13 -17.67 1.19
C LYS A 159 37.34 -16.93 1.74
N ASP A 160 38.13 -16.34 0.85
CA ASP A 160 39.34 -15.61 1.22
C ASP A 160 38.98 -14.35 2.02
N ARG A 161 37.90 -13.66 1.62
CA ARG A 161 37.38 -12.49 2.33
C ARG A 161 36.91 -12.84 3.74
N LEU A 162 36.14 -13.92 3.91
CA LEU A 162 35.68 -14.39 5.22
C LEU A 162 36.86 -14.70 6.15
N ARG A 163 37.85 -15.44 5.66
CA ARG A 163 39.09 -15.75 6.43
C ARG A 163 39.86 -14.50 6.82
N ALA A 164 39.98 -13.54 5.90
CA ALA A 164 40.68 -12.29 6.17
C ALA A 164 39.99 -11.48 7.27
N LEU A 165 38.65 -11.42 7.26
CA LEU A 165 37.85 -10.76 8.29
C LEU A 165 37.96 -11.47 9.64
N GLU A 166 37.92 -12.80 9.69
CA GLU A 166 38.05 -13.57 10.94
C GLU A 166 39.42 -13.41 11.60
N LYS A 167 40.48 -13.26 10.80
CA LYS A 167 41.85 -13.13 11.29
C LYS A 167 42.12 -11.79 11.96
N ASP A 168 41.42 -10.73 11.54
CA ASP A 168 41.62 -9.38 12.04
C ASP A 168 40.75 -9.10 13.30
N PRO A 169 41.35 -8.79 14.46
CA PRO A 169 40.62 -8.51 15.69
C PRO A 169 39.56 -7.40 15.57
N LEU A 170 39.76 -6.43 14.67
CA LEU A 170 38.84 -5.30 14.48
C LEU A 170 37.62 -5.67 13.61
N THR A 171 37.70 -6.76 12.85
CA THR A 171 36.67 -7.12 11.88
C THR A 171 36.11 -8.53 12.08
N ARG A 172 36.69 -9.36 12.95
CA ARG A 172 36.23 -10.73 13.22
C ARG A 172 34.76 -10.84 13.65
N TRP A 173 34.24 -9.84 14.35
CA TRP A 173 32.84 -9.80 14.79
C TRP A 173 31.84 -9.73 13.63
N ARG A 174 32.31 -9.39 12.41
CA ARG A 174 31.50 -9.30 11.20
C ARG A 174 31.26 -10.65 10.54
N VAL A 175 31.94 -11.71 10.99
CA VAL A 175 31.77 -13.06 10.46
C VAL A 175 31.09 -13.90 11.53
N SER A 176 29.97 -14.49 11.15
CA SER A 176 29.17 -15.39 11.96
C SER A 176 29.25 -16.81 11.40
N LYS A 177 28.79 -17.79 12.19
CA LYS A 177 28.62 -19.17 11.71
C LYS A 177 27.72 -19.24 10.47
N THR A 178 26.68 -18.40 10.43
CA THR A 178 25.72 -18.34 9.32
C THR A 178 26.39 -17.94 7.99
N ASP A 179 27.41 -17.08 8.01
CA ASP A 179 28.14 -16.71 6.80
C ASP A 179 28.88 -17.90 6.18
N TRP A 180 29.44 -18.79 7.01
CA TRP A 180 30.04 -20.04 6.56
C TRP A 180 29.00 -21.05 6.08
N ASP A 181 27.87 -21.17 6.78
CA ASP A 181 26.75 -22.03 6.37
C ASP A 181 26.23 -21.60 4.98
N HIS A 182 26.11 -20.28 4.73
CA HIS A 182 25.75 -19.73 3.42
C HIS A 182 26.83 -20.01 2.36
N TRP A 183 28.12 -19.89 2.71
CA TRP A 183 29.21 -20.22 1.78
C TRP A 183 29.18 -21.69 1.34
N HIS A 184 28.83 -22.62 2.24
CA HIS A 184 28.63 -24.03 1.88
C HIS A 184 27.47 -24.23 0.89
N LEU A 185 26.48 -23.34 0.90
CA LEU A 185 25.34 -23.32 -0.02
C LEU A 185 25.53 -22.39 -1.23
N TYR A 186 26.75 -21.89 -1.48
CA TYR A 186 27.02 -20.85 -2.48
C TYR A 186 26.39 -21.12 -3.85
N ASP A 187 26.52 -22.34 -4.38
CA ASP A 187 26.05 -22.64 -5.74
C ASP A 187 24.51 -22.58 -5.82
N ARG A 188 23.82 -23.02 -4.76
CA ARG A 188 22.36 -22.87 -4.62
C ARG A 188 21.97 -21.41 -4.46
N PHE A 189 22.75 -20.65 -3.68
CA PHE A 189 22.55 -19.21 -3.49
C PHE A 189 22.65 -18.44 -4.81
N VAL A 190 23.71 -18.67 -5.59
CA VAL A 190 23.91 -18.02 -6.88
C VAL A 190 22.82 -18.39 -7.88
N ALA A 191 22.40 -19.66 -7.94
CA ALA A 191 21.30 -20.08 -8.81
C ALA A 191 19.97 -19.38 -8.46
N ALA A 192 19.62 -19.33 -7.18
CA ALA A 192 18.40 -18.63 -6.72
C ALA A 192 18.50 -17.11 -6.94
N ALA A 193 19.68 -16.53 -6.74
CA ALA A 193 19.95 -15.12 -6.99
C ALA A 193 19.85 -14.74 -8.47
N GLU A 194 20.33 -15.58 -9.39
CA GLU A 194 20.21 -15.33 -10.83
C GLU A 194 18.74 -15.23 -11.25
N ARG A 195 17.90 -16.14 -10.75
CA ARG A 195 16.45 -16.09 -10.97
C ARG A 195 15.82 -14.83 -10.38
N LEU A 196 16.14 -14.51 -9.12
CA LEU A 196 15.67 -13.30 -8.43
C LEU A 196 15.98 -12.04 -9.24
N ILE A 197 17.23 -11.87 -9.66
CA ILE A 197 17.68 -10.69 -10.41
C ILE A 197 17.00 -10.64 -11.77
N THR A 198 16.99 -11.76 -12.50
CA THR A 198 16.41 -11.82 -13.84
C THR A 198 14.93 -11.43 -13.84
N ARG A 199 14.19 -11.87 -12.82
CA ARG A 199 12.75 -11.62 -12.73
C ARG A 199 12.41 -10.24 -12.18
N THR A 200 13.20 -9.73 -11.23
CA THR A 200 12.91 -8.47 -10.54
C THR A 200 13.68 -7.27 -11.09
N SER A 201 14.58 -7.44 -12.06
CA SER A 201 15.22 -6.32 -12.75
C SER A 201 14.26 -5.70 -13.77
N THR A 202 13.39 -4.80 -13.33
CA THR A 202 12.37 -4.16 -14.17
C THR A 202 12.85 -2.83 -14.76
N GLY A 203 12.10 -2.25 -15.70
CA GLY A 203 12.43 -0.95 -16.30
C GLY A 203 12.44 0.23 -15.30
N HIS A 204 11.65 0.14 -14.22
CA HIS A 204 11.56 1.16 -13.17
C HIS A 204 12.52 0.89 -12.00
N ALA A 205 12.96 -0.36 -11.82
CA ALA A 205 13.87 -0.77 -10.77
C ALA A 205 14.85 -1.83 -11.32
N PRO A 206 15.90 -1.43 -12.07
CA PRO A 206 16.89 -2.37 -12.58
C PRO A 206 17.90 -2.77 -11.48
N TRP A 207 18.45 -3.97 -11.59
CA TRP A 207 19.58 -4.42 -10.76
C TRP A 207 20.92 -3.99 -11.35
N ASN A 208 21.79 -3.43 -10.50
CA ASN A 208 23.17 -3.09 -10.82
C ASN A 208 24.08 -4.10 -10.13
N ILE A 209 24.71 -4.98 -10.92
CA ILE A 209 25.63 -6.00 -10.40
C ILE A 209 27.02 -5.38 -10.30
N VAL A 210 27.57 -5.31 -9.09
CA VAL A 210 28.84 -4.67 -8.78
C VAL A 210 29.78 -5.69 -8.14
N GLU A 211 30.96 -5.84 -8.73
CA GLU A 211 32.03 -6.68 -8.18
C GLU A 211 32.54 -6.11 -6.85
N GLY A 212 32.52 -6.92 -5.79
CA GLY A 212 32.80 -6.51 -4.42
C GLY A 212 34.25 -6.69 -3.97
N VAL A 213 35.12 -7.23 -4.82
CA VAL A 213 36.51 -7.60 -4.49
C VAL A 213 37.32 -6.38 -4.05
N ASP A 214 37.42 -5.35 -4.91
CA ASP A 214 38.12 -4.11 -4.59
C ASP A 214 37.19 -3.09 -3.94
N LYS A 215 37.60 -2.58 -2.76
CA LYS A 215 36.81 -1.61 -2.00
C LYS A 215 36.66 -0.27 -2.72
N ARG A 216 37.67 0.16 -3.49
CA ARG A 216 37.65 1.46 -4.18
C ARG A 216 36.71 1.39 -5.37
N TYR A 217 36.86 0.36 -6.18
CA TYR A 217 36.00 0.06 -7.31
C TYR A 217 34.53 -0.01 -6.90
N ARG A 218 34.18 -0.85 -5.91
CA ARG A 218 32.77 -1.02 -5.53
C ARG A 218 32.15 0.28 -5.01
N SER A 219 32.85 1.02 -4.16
CA SER A 219 32.31 2.25 -3.56
C SER A 219 32.12 3.35 -4.61
N VAL A 220 33.09 3.57 -5.49
CA VAL A 220 32.98 4.56 -6.59
C VAL A 220 31.88 4.15 -7.56
N THR A 221 31.83 2.87 -7.96
CA THR A 221 30.79 2.37 -8.88
C THR A 221 29.40 2.58 -8.33
N VAL A 222 29.17 2.25 -7.05
CA VAL A 222 27.87 2.47 -6.39
C VAL A 222 27.54 3.96 -6.27
N GLY A 223 28.50 4.80 -5.89
CA GLY A 223 28.31 6.25 -5.82
C GLY A 223 27.94 6.86 -7.17
N VAL A 224 28.65 6.49 -8.24
CA VAL A 224 28.35 6.92 -9.61
C VAL A 224 26.97 6.42 -10.06
N THR A 225 26.64 5.16 -9.80
CA THR A 225 25.33 4.58 -10.14
C THR A 225 24.19 5.36 -9.46
N LEU A 226 24.35 5.69 -8.17
CA LEU A 226 23.37 6.47 -7.42
C LEU A 226 23.23 7.89 -7.98
N ARG A 227 24.35 8.57 -8.22
CA ARG A 227 24.40 9.92 -8.83
C ARG A 227 23.65 9.94 -10.15
N ASP A 228 24.00 9.06 -11.07
CA ASP A 228 23.46 9.03 -12.43
C ASP A 228 21.97 8.70 -12.43
N ALA A 229 21.55 7.76 -11.57
CA ALA A 229 20.14 7.41 -11.41
C ALA A 229 19.30 8.59 -10.91
N ILE A 230 19.79 9.35 -9.91
CA ILE A 230 19.07 10.52 -9.39
C ILE A 230 18.98 11.62 -10.44
N LEU A 231 20.08 11.94 -11.14
CA LEU A 231 20.09 12.95 -12.19
C LEU A 231 19.11 12.61 -13.32
N LYS A 232 19.12 11.35 -13.79
CA LYS A 232 18.17 10.87 -14.80
C LYS A 232 16.72 10.99 -14.31
N HIS A 233 16.46 10.68 -13.03
CA HIS A 233 15.12 10.76 -12.47
C HIS A 233 14.64 12.20 -12.29
N PHE A 234 15.52 13.16 -11.95
CA PHE A 234 15.18 14.58 -11.95
C PHE A 234 14.63 15.00 -13.31
N HIS A 235 15.35 14.71 -14.39
CA HIS A 235 14.89 15.04 -15.74
C HIS A 235 13.55 14.37 -16.08
N ARG A 236 13.39 13.07 -15.79
CA ARG A 236 12.13 12.36 -16.03
C ARG A 236 10.96 12.99 -15.28
N ARG A 237 11.15 13.35 -14.00
CA ARG A 237 10.10 13.93 -13.15
C ARG A 237 9.76 15.35 -13.56
N ASP A 238 10.73 16.12 -14.02
CA ASP A 238 10.49 17.46 -14.53
C ASP A 238 9.64 17.41 -15.82
N VAL A 239 9.94 16.50 -16.75
CA VAL A 239 9.09 16.28 -17.94
C VAL A 239 7.66 15.87 -17.57
N MET A 240 7.52 14.88 -16.68
CA MET A 240 6.19 14.40 -16.25
C MET A 240 5.38 15.48 -15.51
N ARG A 241 6.05 16.35 -14.74
CA ARG A 241 5.40 17.47 -14.05
C ARG A 241 4.82 18.49 -15.03
N HIS A 242 5.54 18.81 -16.11
CA HIS A 242 5.03 19.73 -17.14
C HIS A 242 3.81 19.13 -17.85
N ALA A 243 3.90 17.87 -18.28
CA ALA A 243 2.77 17.16 -18.90
C ALA A 243 1.53 17.09 -17.98
N ALA A 244 1.73 16.81 -16.69
CA ALA A 244 0.62 16.77 -15.72
C ALA A 244 0.00 18.16 -15.48
N ALA A 245 0.80 19.23 -15.51
CA ALA A 245 0.29 20.60 -15.37
C ALA A 245 -0.56 21.00 -16.59
N GLU A 246 -0.12 20.66 -17.81
CA GLU A 246 -0.88 20.86 -19.04
C GLU A 246 -2.21 20.10 -19.01
N TYR A 247 -2.20 18.83 -18.58
CA TYR A 247 -3.42 18.04 -18.43
C TYR A 247 -4.40 18.67 -17.44
N ARG A 248 -3.92 19.15 -16.28
CA ARG A 248 -4.77 19.85 -15.29
C ARG A 248 -5.38 21.11 -15.87
N ALA A 249 -4.62 21.90 -16.62
CA ALA A 249 -5.15 23.08 -17.29
C ALA A 249 -6.27 22.73 -18.29
N LEU A 250 -6.10 21.67 -19.07
CA LEU A 250 -7.11 21.20 -20.03
C LEU A 250 -8.38 20.67 -19.34
N THR A 251 -8.23 19.93 -18.25
CA THR A 251 -9.36 19.32 -17.51
C THR A 251 -10.08 20.28 -16.57
N HIS A 252 -9.40 21.28 -16.01
CA HIS A 252 -10.01 22.29 -15.15
C HIS A 252 -10.48 23.54 -15.93
N GLY A 253 -9.94 23.79 -17.13
CA GLY A 253 -10.44 24.81 -18.06
C GLY A 253 -11.76 24.44 -18.73
N ALA A 254 -12.11 23.15 -18.76
CA ALA A 254 -13.45 22.67 -19.10
C ALA A 254 -14.38 22.73 -17.87
N THR A 255 -14.53 23.92 -17.29
CA THR A 255 -15.68 24.17 -16.43
C THR A 255 -16.91 24.06 -17.33
N LEU A 256 -17.88 23.23 -16.92
CA LEU A 256 -19.17 23.05 -17.56
C LEU A 256 -19.80 24.42 -17.86
N THR A 257 -19.62 24.92 -19.08
CA THR A 257 -20.61 25.78 -19.70
C THR A 257 -21.75 24.85 -20.07
N THR A 258 -22.76 24.80 -19.20
CA THR A 258 -24.13 24.52 -19.63
C THR A 258 -24.36 25.30 -20.93
N PRO A 259 -24.78 24.68 -22.04
CA PRO A 259 -25.19 25.46 -23.19
C PRO A 259 -26.39 26.29 -22.73
N ASP A 260 -26.20 27.61 -22.80
CA ASP A 260 -27.19 28.61 -22.48
C ASP A 260 -28.41 28.38 -23.38
N ARG A 261 -29.53 28.02 -22.77
CA ARG A 261 -30.81 27.82 -23.45
C ARG A 261 -31.54 29.15 -23.42
N ALA A 262 -31.06 30.14 -24.15
CA ALA A 262 -31.78 31.38 -24.40
C ALA A 262 -31.29 32.05 -25.70
N ALA A 263 -32.26 32.56 -26.47
CA ALA A 263 -32.14 33.38 -27.68
C ALA A 263 -31.81 32.64 -28.99
N ILE A 264 -32.87 32.08 -29.60
CA ILE A 264 -33.13 32.30 -31.04
C ILE A 264 -34.63 32.53 -31.18
N ASP A 265 -35.04 33.81 -31.08
CA ASP A 265 -36.28 34.30 -31.68
C ASP A 265 -35.93 34.67 -33.13
N GLU A 266 -36.32 33.83 -34.08
CA GLU A 266 -36.49 34.25 -35.48
C GLU A 266 -37.82 33.69 -35.99
N GLU A 267 -38.67 34.61 -36.45
CA GLU A 267 -39.95 34.36 -37.11
C GLU A 267 -39.79 33.65 -38.48
N PRO A 268 -40.84 32.96 -38.97
CA PRO A 268 -40.71 31.93 -40.00
C PRO A 268 -40.74 32.50 -41.42
N THR A 269 -39.88 31.98 -42.29
CA THR A 269 -40.06 32.07 -43.74
C THR A 269 -40.62 30.74 -44.27
N GLU A 270 -41.72 30.86 -45.01
CA GLU A 270 -42.47 29.76 -45.62
C GLU A 270 -41.67 29.05 -46.73
N GLY A 271 -41.86 27.73 -46.80
CA GLY A 271 -41.70 26.98 -48.04
C GLY A 271 -40.63 25.88 -48.02
N ALA A 272 -41.07 24.64 -47.78
CA ALA A 272 -40.81 23.46 -48.64
C ALA A 272 -40.89 22.14 -47.85
N SER A 273 -41.85 21.30 -48.28
CA SER A 273 -41.97 19.83 -48.19
C SER A 273 -41.44 19.08 -46.96
N THR A 274 -42.39 18.55 -46.20
CA THR A 274 -42.24 17.55 -45.13
C THR A 274 -41.76 16.19 -45.65
N PRO A 275 -40.83 15.53 -44.94
CA PRO A 275 -40.88 14.07 -44.78
C PRO A 275 -41.20 13.72 -43.32
N ALA A 276 -41.99 12.65 -43.17
CA ALA A 276 -42.67 12.22 -41.95
C ALA A 276 -41.79 12.18 -40.68
N LYS A 277 -42.31 12.74 -39.58
CA LYS A 277 -41.77 12.60 -38.22
C LYS A 277 -41.87 11.13 -37.77
N LEU A 278 -40.74 10.42 -37.78
CA LEU A 278 -40.55 9.28 -36.89
C LEU A 278 -40.39 9.82 -35.47
N SER A 279 -41.46 9.70 -34.68
CA SER A 279 -41.43 9.87 -33.23
C SER A 279 -40.55 8.75 -32.64
N ALA A 280 -39.26 9.02 -32.50
CA ALA A 280 -38.39 8.19 -31.69
C ALA A 280 -38.76 8.44 -30.22
N THR A 281 -39.63 7.58 -29.69
CA THR A 281 -39.81 7.45 -28.25
C THR A 281 -38.45 7.12 -27.65
N VAL A 282 -37.83 8.09 -26.99
CA VAL A 282 -36.62 7.85 -26.19
C VAL A 282 -37.04 6.96 -25.04
N ILE A 283 -36.82 5.66 -25.21
CA ILE A 283 -36.94 4.70 -24.11
C ILE A 283 -35.82 5.05 -23.14
N HIS A 284 -36.17 5.65 -22.01
CA HIS A 284 -35.27 5.81 -20.88
C HIS A 284 -35.00 4.40 -20.33
N ILE A 285 -33.95 3.76 -20.81
CA ILE A 285 -33.44 2.52 -20.22
C ILE A 285 -32.80 2.94 -18.90
N PRO A 286 -33.33 2.53 -17.73
CA PRO A 286 -32.67 2.82 -16.47
C PRO A 286 -31.27 2.21 -16.54
N ASN A 287 -30.25 2.99 -16.18
CA ASN A 287 -28.87 2.51 -16.17
C ASN A 287 -28.76 1.45 -15.05
N ILE A 288 -28.86 0.16 -15.41
CA ILE A 288 -28.81 -0.94 -14.45
C ILE A 288 -27.38 -1.01 -13.91
N SER A 289 -27.21 -0.62 -12.66
CA SER A 289 -25.96 -0.64 -11.90
C SER A 289 -25.99 -1.68 -10.77
N ILE A 290 -24.85 -2.00 -10.17
CA ILE A 290 -24.78 -2.91 -9.01
C ILE A 290 -25.62 -2.35 -7.86
N LEU A 291 -25.58 -1.03 -7.65
CA LEU A 291 -26.35 -0.35 -6.62
C LEU A 291 -27.86 -0.36 -6.89
N SER A 292 -28.26 -0.22 -8.15
CA SER A 292 -29.68 -0.20 -8.55
C SER A 292 -30.42 -1.52 -8.28
N ARG A 293 -29.69 -2.63 -8.09
CA ARG A 293 -30.24 -3.95 -7.78
C ARG A 293 -30.54 -4.18 -6.29
N LEU A 294 -30.14 -3.25 -5.43
CA LEU A 294 -30.39 -3.37 -3.99
C LEU A 294 -31.88 -3.12 -3.68
N ASP A 295 -32.45 -3.98 -2.84
CA ASP A 295 -33.79 -3.77 -2.31
C ASP A 295 -33.75 -2.72 -1.20
N MET A 296 -34.09 -1.49 -1.56
CA MET A 296 -34.02 -0.34 -0.65
C MET A 296 -35.22 -0.21 0.29
N ASP A 297 -36.18 -1.14 0.22
CA ASP A 297 -37.37 -1.18 1.07
C ASP A 297 -37.23 -2.13 2.29
N GLN A 298 -36.06 -2.73 2.46
CA GLN A 298 -35.72 -3.55 3.63
C GLN A 298 -35.98 -2.78 4.94
N LYS A 299 -36.85 -3.32 5.79
CA LYS A 299 -37.28 -2.72 7.07
C LYS A 299 -37.14 -3.73 8.20
N LEU A 300 -36.87 -3.21 9.40
CA LEU A 300 -36.82 -4.02 10.62
C LEU A 300 -37.62 -3.35 11.73
N ALA A 301 -38.66 -4.05 12.22
CA ALA A 301 -39.49 -3.55 13.30
C ALA A 301 -38.65 -3.32 14.57
N LYS A 302 -39.08 -2.37 15.41
CA LYS A 302 -38.31 -1.94 16.58
C LYS A 302 -38.06 -3.10 17.56
N ASN A 303 -39.08 -3.93 17.80
CA ASN A 303 -38.98 -5.05 18.73
C ASN A 303 -38.01 -6.13 18.22
N ASP A 304 -38.10 -6.46 16.93
CA ASP A 304 -37.20 -7.43 16.30
C ASP A 304 -35.77 -6.91 16.26
N TYR A 305 -35.59 -5.62 15.97
CA TYR A 305 -34.28 -4.97 16.02
C TYR A 305 -33.64 -5.08 17.40
N SER A 306 -34.37 -4.80 18.49
CA SER A 306 -33.82 -4.90 19.85
C SER A 306 -33.35 -6.32 20.16
N LYS A 307 -34.16 -7.34 19.84
CA LYS A 307 -33.82 -8.75 20.04
C LYS A 307 -32.61 -9.19 19.20
N GLN A 308 -32.62 -8.86 17.91
CA GLN A 308 -31.53 -9.22 17.01
C GLN A 308 -30.23 -8.47 17.36
N LEU A 309 -30.32 -7.22 17.80
CA LEU A 309 -29.15 -6.45 18.21
C LEU A 309 -28.46 -7.10 19.41
N GLU A 310 -29.22 -7.45 20.44
CA GLU A 310 -28.69 -8.13 21.63
C GLU A 310 -28.03 -9.47 21.26
N ALA A 311 -28.71 -10.29 20.46
CA ALA A 311 -28.18 -11.57 20.01
C ALA A 311 -26.90 -11.43 19.16
N CYS A 312 -26.87 -10.47 18.23
CA CYS A 312 -25.72 -10.20 17.39
C CYS A 312 -24.53 -9.67 18.21
N GLN A 313 -24.76 -8.74 19.14
CA GLN A 313 -23.70 -8.19 19.98
C GLN A 313 -23.12 -9.25 20.93
N GLY A 314 -23.98 -10.09 21.54
CA GLY A 314 -23.52 -11.21 22.35
C GLY A 314 -22.69 -12.22 21.55
N THR A 315 -23.09 -12.51 20.31
CA THR A 315 -22.36 -13.43 19.43
C THR A 315 -21.04 -12.82 18.95
N LEU A 316 -21.04 -11.54 18.55
CA LEU A 316 -19.84 -10.80 18.18
C LEU A 316 -18.82 -10.79 19.33
N ASN A 317 -19.26 -10.50 20.56
CA ASN A 317 -18.38 -10.51 21.73
C ASN A 317 -17.71 -11.88 21.92
N ARG A 318 -18.48 -12.97 21.92
CA ARG A 318 -17.95 -14.33 22.10
C ARG A 318 -16.97 -14.72 20.99
N ARG A 319 -17.33 -14.49 19.72
CA ARG A 319 -16.47 -14.81 18.57
C ARG A 319 -15.20 -13.96 18.59
N PHE A 320 -15.32 -12.67 18.87
CA PHE A 320 -14.15 -11.79 18.93
C PHE A 320 -13.19 -12.17 20.07
N ARG A 321 -13.69 -12.53 21.26
CA ARG A 321 -12.83 -13.05 22.34
C ARG A 321 -12.07 -14.30 21.93
N ARG A 322 -12.74 -15.23 21.24
CA ARG A 322 -12.10 -16.43 20.71
C ARG A 322 -11.05 -16.10 19.63
N ALA A 323 -11.39 -15.21 18.69
CA ALA A 323 -10.46 -14.74 17.66
C ALA A 323 -9.21 -14.11 18.30
N LYS A 324 -9.39 -13.28 19.34
CA LYS A 324 -8.29 -12.67 20.10
C LYS A 324 -7.38 -13.71 20.75
N GLU A 325 -7.92 -14.74 21.39
CA GLU A 325 -7.13 -15.85 21.96
C GLU A 325 -6.29 -16.58 20.90
N LEU A 326 -6.80 -16.66 19.66
CA LEU A 326 -6.12 -17.29 18.52
C LEU A 326 -5.19 -16.33 17.75
N GLY A 327 -5.09 -15.06 18.19
CA GLY A 327 -4.32 -14.00 17.52
C GLY A 327 -4.93 -13.53 16.19
N VAL A 328 -6.19 -13.85 15.90
CA VAL A 328 -6.87 -13.45 14.67
C VAL A 328 -7.35 -12.00 14.79
N SER A 329 -6.75 -11.12 13.99
CA SER A 329 -7.12 -9.70 13.92
C SER A 329 -8.27 -9.46 12.94
N ALA A 330 -8.95 -8.33 13.09
CA ALA A 330 -10.02 -7.90 12.19
C ALA A 330 -9.86 -6.44 11.76
N ILE A 331 -10.19 -6.14 10.51
CA ILE A 331 -10.25 -4.80 9.95
C ILE A 331 -11.64 -4.58 9.36
N LEU A 332 -12.29 -3.50 9.81
CA LEU A 332 -13.61 -3.10 9.33
C LEU A 332 -13.50 -1.79 8.56
N VAL A 333 -13.92 -1.78 7.31
CA VAL A 333 -13.90 -0.59 6.43
C VAL A 333 -15.32 -0.09 6.23
N PHE A 334 -15.59 1.16 6.59
CA PHE A 334 -16.90 1.80 6.42
C PHE A 334 -16.84 2.93 5.39
N GLU A 335 -17.41 2.67 4.23
CA GLU A 335 -17.73 3.67 3.20
C GLU A 335 -19.25 3.78 3.01
N GLY A 336 -19.68 4.79 2.28
CA GLY A 336 -21.11 5.04 2.02
C GLY A 336 -21.40 6.52 1.91
N TRP A 337 -22.59 6.84 1.42
CA TRP A 337 -23.03 8.22 1.25
C TRP A 337 -22.92 9.06 2.52
N ASP A 338 -22.81 10.37 2.34
CA ASP A 338 -23.02 11.29 3.44
C ASP A 338 -24.44 11.11 3.99
N ALA A 339 -24.52 11.10 5.32
CA ALA A 339 -25.69 10.69 6.09
C ALA A 339 -26.19 9.23 5.98
N ALA A 340 -25.45 8.31 5.34
CA ALA A 340 -25.82 6.89 5.27
C ALA A 340 -25.89 6.17 6.64
N GLY A 341 -25.15 6.65 7.65
CA GLY A 341 -25.23 6.14 9.02
C GLY A 341 -24.03 5.33 9.51
N LYS A 342 -22.86 5.47 8.85
CA LYS A 342 -21.57 4.81 9.18
C LYS A 342 -21.26 4.80 10.69
N GLY A 343 -21.10 5.98 11.30
CA GLY A 343 -20.82 6.10 12.73
C GLY A 343 -21.89 5.46 13.64
N GLY A 344 -23.14 5.36 13.18
CA GLY A 344 -24.19 4.65 13.90
C GLY A 344 -24.01 3.13 13.88
N ALA A 345 -23.53 2.56 12.77
CA ALA A 345 -23.18 1.15 12.65
C ALA A 345 -21.90 0.82 13.45
N ILE A 346 -20.85 1.63 13.30
CA ILE A 346 -19.59 1.51 14.07
C ILE A 346 -19.89 1.46 15.56
N ARG A 347 -20.69 2.39 16.08
CA ARG A 347 -21.04 2.44 17.51
C ARG A 347 -21.79 1.19 18.00
N ARG A 348 -22.51 0.48 17.13
CA ARG A 348 -23.19 -0.78 17.52
C ARG A 348 -22.22 -1.96 17.53
N ALA A 349 -21.26 -1.98 16.60
CA ALA A 349 -20.17 -2.95 16.62
C ALA A 349 -19.29 -2.77 17.86
N THR A 350 -18.83 -1.55 18.14
CA THR A 350 -17.93 -1.29 19.28
C THR A 350 -18.60 -1.47 20.64
N ALA A 351 -19.91 -1.28 20.75
CA ALA A 351 -20.66 -1.57 21.98
C ALA A 351 -20.66 -3.05 22.37
N ALA A 352 -20.28 -3.97 21.47
CA ALA A 352 -20.10 -5.38 21.78
C ALA A 352 -18.69 -5.72 22.29
N LEU A 353 -17.76 -4.77 22.29
CA LEU A 353 -16.33 -5.00 22.48
C LEU A 353 -15.77 -4.18 23.65
N ASP A 354 -14.66 -4.66 24.22
CA ASP A 354 -13.88 -3.87 25.19
C ASP A 354 -13.09 -2.78 24.45
N ALA A 355 -13.09 -1.55 24.99
CA ALA A 355 -12.41 -0.41 24.37
C ALA A 355 -10.89 -0.58 24.23
N ARG A 356 -10.27 -1.51 24.98
CA ARG A 356 -8.85 -1.84 24.85
C ARG A 356 -8.55 -2.72 23.63
N ASP A 357 -9.56 -3.31 23.03
CA ASP A 357 -9.40 -4.32 21.99
C ASP A 357 -9.67 -3.82 20.57
N TYR A 358 -10.15 -2.58 20.44
CA TYR A 358 -10.36 -1.94 19.15
C TYR A 358 -9.81 -0.53 19.10
N GLN A 359 -9.57 -0.05 17.89
CA GLN A 359 -9.34 1.35 17.58
C GLN A 359 -10.24 1.79 16.43
N VAL A 360 -10.75 3.02 16.49
CA VAL A 360 -11.52 3.63 15.41
C VAL A 360 -10.67 4.75 14.81
N ILE A 361 -10.37 4.64 13.52
CA ILE A 361 -9.54 5.57 12.76
C ILE A 361 -10.44 6.34 11.79
N PRO A 362 -10.79 7.60 12.11
CA PRO A 362 -11.48 8.46 11.17
C PRO A 362 -10.49 8.97 10.11
N MET A 363 -10.68 8.59 8.85
CA MET A 363 -9.81 9.05 7.77
C MET A 363 -10.27 10.41 7.23
N ALA A 364 -9.35 11.37 7.27
CA ALA A 364 -9.55 12.74 6.80
C ALA A 364 -8.49 13.12 5.75
N ALA A 365 -8.48 14.40 5.37
CA ALA A 365 -7.46 14.98 4.52
C ALA A 365 -6.06 14.65 5.07
N PRO A 366 -5.07 14.37 4.20
CA PRO A 366 -3.77 13.95 4.64
C PRO A 366 -3.04 15.00 5.48
N THR A 367 -2.28 14.57 6.48
CA THR A 367 -1.30 15.43 7.18
C THR A 367 -0.04 15.62 6.32
N ASP A 368 0.84 16.54 6.73
CA ASP A 368 2.11 16.77 6.03
C ASP A 368 3.01 15.53 6.00
N GLU A 369 3.10 14.80 7.12
CA GLU A 369 3.87 13.56 7.20
C GLU A 369 3.36 12.52 6.19
N GLU A 370 2.04 12.35 6.12
CA GLU A 370 1.45 11.35 5.25
C GLU A 370 1.51 11.77 3.77
N ARG A 371 1.42 13.08 3.45
CA ARG A 371 1.67 13.59 2.08
C ARG A 371 3.10 13.34 1.62
N ALA A 372 4.05 13.35 2.56
CA ALA A 372 5.44 13.08 2.28
C ALA A 372 5.72 11.59 1.97
N GLN A 373 4.73 10.70 2.13
CA GLN A 373 4.86 9.27 1.89
C GLN A 373 4.02 8.83 0.67
N HIS A 374 4.13 7.55 0.33
CA HIS A 374 3.22 6.89 -0.61
C HIS A 374 1.80 6.84 -0.04
N TYR A 375 0.76 6.88 -0.90
CA TYR A 375 -0.63 6.92 -0.49
C TYR A 375 -1.01 5.85 0.55
N LEU A 376 -0.67 4.58 0.29
CA LEU A 376 -1.04 3.48 1.18
C LEU A 376 -0.33 3.48 2.54
N TRP A 377 0.77 4.22 2.69
CA TRP A 377 1.57 4.27 3.92
C TRP A 377 0.74 4.66 5.15
N ARG A 378 -0.17 5.62 4.97
CA ARG A 378 -1.07 6.13 6.02
C ARG A 378 -2.01 5.07 6.58
N PHE A 379 -2.31 4.01 5.83
CA PHE A 379 -3.20 2.94 6.29
C PHE A 379 -2.39 1.80 6.90
N TRP A 380 -1.24 1.46 6.31
CA TRP A 380 -0.31 0.48 6.86
C TRP A 380 0.10 0.82 8.30
N ARG A 381 0.38 2.09 8.61
CA ARG A 381 0.76 2.50 9.98
C ARG A 381 -0.30 2.23 11.06
N HIS A 382 -1.58 2.10 10.66
CA HIS A 382 -2.69 1.87 11.58
C HIS A 382 -3.01 0.39 11.80
N LEU A 383 -2.32 -0.54 11.14
CA LEU A 383 -2.54 -1.97 11.40
C LEU A 383 -2.20 -2.31 12.85
N ALA A 384 -3.19 -2.79 13.60
CA ALA A 384 -2.99 -3.29 14.96
C ALA A 384 -2.28 -4.65 14.97
N GLY A 385 -1.68 -5.00 16.10
CA GLY A 385 -1.10 -6.33 16.33
C GLY A 385 -2.16 -7.44 16.40
N ALA A 386 -1.69 -8.66 16.62
CA ALA A 386 -2.51 -9.88 16.59
C ALA A 386 -3.68 -9.83 17.59
N GLY A 387 -4.85 -10.32 17.18
CA GLY A 387 -6.04 -10.40 18.02
C GLY A 387 -6.75 -9.07 18.30
N ARG A 388 -6.45 -8.00 17.54
CA ARG A 388 -7.07 -6.68 17.71
C ARG A 388 -8.00 -6.32 16.55
N MET A 389 -8.92 -5.39 16.79
CA MET A 389 -9.82 -4.86 15.75
C MET A 389 -9.47 -3.43 15.36
N THR A 390 -9.28 -3.17 14.07
CA THR A 390 -9.11 -1.79 13.54
C THR A 390 -10.33 -1.42 12.71
N ILE A 391 -10.94 -0.27 12.98
CA ILE A 391 -12.14 0.20 12.30
C ILE A 391 -11.83 1.50 11.57
N PHE A 392 -11.94 1.50 10.26
CA PHE A 392 -11.76 2.68 9.41
C PHE A 392 -13.14 3.32 9.11
N ASP A 393 -13.35 4.56 9.57
CA ASP A 393 -14.47 5.41 9.12
C ASP A 393 -13.96 6.30 7.99
N ARG A 394 -14.32 5.94 6.75
CA ARG A 394 -13.55 6.23 5.52
C ARG A 394 -12.19 5.54 5.52
N SER A 395 -11.61 5.32 4.34
CA SER A 395 -10.46 4.41 4.17
C SER A 395 -9.60 4.71 2.95
N TRP A 396 -8.76 3.75 2.54
CA TRP A 396 -7.98 3.80 1.30
C TRP A 396 -8.83 3.92 0.04
N TYR A 397 -10.12 3.60 0.11
CA TYR A 397 -11.05 3.82 -0.99
C TYR A 397 -11.31 5.30 -1.32
N GLY A 398 -10.90 6.23 -0.45
CA GLY A 398 -10.94 7.67 -0.75
C GLY A 398 -10.31 8.04 -2.09
N ARG A 399 -9.21 7.38 -2.48
CA ARG A 399 -8.50 7.55 -3.78
C ARG A 399 -9.40 7.35 -4.99
N VAL A 400 -10.27 6.34 -4.95
CA VAL A 400 -11.15 5.95 -6.06
C VAL A 400 -12.58 6.49 -5.91
N LEU A 401 -12.84 7.19 -4.81
CA LEU A 401 -14.10 7.86 -4.49
C LEU A 401 -13.92 9.39 -4.51
N VAL A 402 -13.78 10.02 -3.34
CA VAL A 402 -13.72 11.48 -3.21
C VAL A 402 -12.55 12.09 -3.98
N GLU A 403 -11.36 11.50 -3.96
CA GLU A 403 -10.21 12.06 -4.68
C GLU A 403 -10.37 11.99 -6.20
N ARG A 404 -11.07 10.95 -6.70
CA ARG A 404 -11.45 10.83 -8.11
C ARG A 404 -12.48 11.88 -8.52
N VAL A 405 -13.54 12.05 -7.73
CA VAL A 405 -14.67 12.95 -8.06
C VAL A 405 -14.31 14.43 -7.87
N GLU A 406 -13.49 14.75 -6.87
CA GLU A 406 -13.01 16.12 -6.60
C GLU A 406 -11.72 16.47 -7.35
N GLY A 407 -11.11 15.52 -8.07
CA GLY A 407 -9.88 15.76 -8.84
C GLY A 407 -8.62 15.92 -7.99
N PHE A 408 -8.62 15.47 -6.73
CA PHE A 408 -7.42 15.44 -5.88
C PHE A 408 -6.41 14.38 -6.32
N ALA A 409 -6.88 13.34 -7.00
CA ALA A 409 -6.05 12.34 -7.68
C ALA A 409 -6.29 12.44 -9.19
N TYR A 410 -5.22 12.51 -9.98
CA TYR A 410 -5.37 12.49 -11.44
C TYR A 410 -5.62 11.07 -11.95
N GLU A 411 -6.06 10.94 -13.20
CA GLU A 411 -6.63 9.69 -13.72
C GLU A 411 -5.73 8.46 -13.59
N PRO A 412 -4.47 8.49 -14.05
CA PRO A 412 -3.52 7.41 -13.77
C PRO A 412 -3.33 7.04 -12.30
N GLU A 413 -3.56 7.93 -11.33
CA GLU A 413 -3.46 7.63 -9.89
C GLU A 413 -4.63 6.80 -9.39
N TRP A 414 -5.86 7.26 -9.62
CA TRP A 414 -6.99 6.49 -9.14
C TRP A 414 -7.24 5.23 -9.97
N ARG A 415 -6.85 5.20 -11.26
CA ARG A 415 -6.97 3.99 -12.09
C ARG A 415 -6.07 2.86 -11.62
N ARG A 416 -4.81 3.14 -11.30
CA ARG A 416 -3.90 2.10 -10.78
C ARG A 416 -4.23 1.69 -9.33
N ALA A 417 -4.83 2.60 -8.56
CA ALA A 417 -5.17 2.36 -7.15
C ALA A 417 -6.08 1.14 -6.94
N TYR A 418 -6.92 0.75 -7.90
CA TYR A 418 -7.72 -0.48 -7.78
C TYR A 418 -6.83 -1.72 -7.61
N ALA A 419 -5.75 -1.84 -8.41
CA ALA A 419 -4.81 -2.95 -8.30
C ALA A 419 -4.00 -2.86 -7.00
N GLU A 420 -3.49 -1.66 -6.66
CA GLU A 420 -2.74 -1.44 -5.42
C GLU A 420 -3.57 -1.77 -4.16
N ILE A 421 -4.87 -1.44 -4.18
CA ILE A 421 -5.81 -1.78 -3.09
C ILE A 421 -6.00 -3.30 -3.00
N ASN A 422 -6.19 -3.98 -4.14
CA ASN A 422 -6.34 -5.43 -4.14
C ASN A 422 -5.07 -6.13 -3.62
N ASP A 423 -3.89 -5.69 -4.05
CA ASP A 423 -2.60 -6.21 -3.56
C ASP A 423 -2.38 -5.93 -2.07
N PHE A 424 -2.84 -4.77 -1.59
CA PHE A 424 -2.84 -4.45 -0.16
C PHE A 424 -3.75 -5.39 0.62
N GLU A 425 -5.00 -5.55 0.19
CA GLU A 425 -6.00 -6.37 0.88
C GLU A 425 -5.65 -7.87 0.85
N ASP A 426 -5.08 -8.36 -0.26
CA ASP A 426 -4.57 -9.72 -0.37
C ASP A 426 -3.51 -10.01 0.70
N GLN A 427 -2.57 -9.07 0.93
CA GLN A 427 -1.56 -9.21 1.99
C GLN A 427 -2.18 -9.26 3.39
N LEU A 428 -3.27 -8.53 3.64
CA LEU A 428 -3.98 -8.57 4.92
C LEU A 428 -4.66 -9.93 5.12
N VAL A 429 -5.43 -10.38 4.12
CA VAL A 429 -6.22 -11.61 4.23
C VAL A 429 -5.32 -12.84 4.26
N ARG A 430 -4.24 -12.89 3.47
CA ARG A 430 -3.25 -13.99 3.50
C ARG A 430 -2.48 -14.07 4.81
N HIS A 431 -2.35 -12.97 5.55
CA HIS A 431 -1.82 -13.01 6.90
C HIS A 431 -2.82 -13.58 7.93
N GLY A 432 -4.10 -13.76 7.54
CA GLY A 432 -5.17 -14.26 8.40
C GLY A 432 -6.03 -13.14 9.03
N ILE A 433 -5.92 -11.90 8.55
CA ILE A 433 -6.76 -10.79 9.01
C ILE A 433 -8.17 -10.92 8.42
N VAL A 434 -9.18 -10.84 9.26
CA VAL A 434 -10.58 -10.74 8.83
C VAL A 434 -10.85 -9.34 8.29
N LEU A 435 -10.96 -9.18 6.98
CA LEU A 435 -11.29 -7.92 6.34
C LEU A 435 -12.77 -7.87 5.95
N CYS A 436 -13.54 -6.96 6.56
CA CYS A 436 -14.94 -6.71 6.20
C CYS A 436 -15.09 -5.29 5.65
N LYS A 437 -15.60 -5.16 4.43
CA LYS A 437 -15.78 -3.87 3.74
C LYS A 437 -17.26 -3.56 3.55
N PHE A 438 -17.70 -2.39 3.97
CA PHE A 438 -19.11 -2.00 3.98
C PHE A 438 -19.33 -0.75 3.14
N TRP A 439 -20.20 -0.85 2.14
CA TRP A 439 -20.77 0.32 1.46
C TRP A 439 -22.20 0.53 1.96
N LEU A 440 -22.43 1.58 2.74
CA LEU A 440 -23.77 1.93 3.22
C LEU A 440 -24.49 2.76 2.14
N HIS A 441 -25.37 2.11 1.40
CA HIS A 441 -26.15 2.71 0.32
C HIS A 441 -27.48 3.26 0.85
N ILE A 442 -27.84 4.47 0.43
CA ILE A 442 -29.14 5.09 0.67
C ILE A 442 -29.62 5.70 -0.63
N THR A 443 -30.94 5.88 -0.77
CA THR A 443 -31.51 6.57 -1.92
C THR A 443 -31.23 8.08 -1.86
N LYS A 444 -31.27 8.73 -3.03
CA LYS A 444 -31.11 10.19 -3.14
C LYS A 444 -32.17 10.92 -2.31
N ASP A 445 -33.38 10.38 -2.21
CA ASP A 445 -34.47 10.98 -1.42
C ASP A 445 -34.27 10.78 0.08
N GLU A 446 -33.85 9.58 0.52
CA GLU A 446 -33.55 9.32 1.93
C GLU A 446 -32.38 10.20 2.42
N GLN A 447 -31.37 10.45 1.57
CA GLN A 447 -30.30 11.38 1.90
C GLN A 447 -30.85 12.79 2.16
N LEU A 448 -31.72 13.30 1.29
CA LEU A 448 -32.33 14.63 1.46
C LEU A 448 -33.18 14.72 2.72
N ALA A 449 -33.99 13.70 2.98
CA ALA A 449 -34.79 13.61 4.20
C ALA A 449 -33.89 13.65 5.45
N ARG A 450 -32.75 12.94 5.44
CA ARG A 450 -31.77 12.97 6.54
C ARG A 450 -31.05 14.30 6.67
N PHE A 451 -30.78 15.02 5.59
CA PHE A 451 -30.18 16.36 5.63
C PHE A 451 -31.16 17.32 6.32
N ARG A 452 -32.40 17.42 5.83
CA ARG A 452 -33.45 18.25 6.45
C ARG A 452 -33.67 17.92 7.93
N ALA A 453 -33.70 16.64 8.28
CA ALA A 453 -33.85 16.21 9.68
C ALA A 453 -32.64 16.58 10.57
N ARG A 454 -31.43 16.69 10.01
CA ARG A 454 -30.23 17.13 10.75
C ARG A 454 -30.23 18.64 10.97
N GLU A 455 -30.72 19.43 10.02
CA GLU A 455 -30.89 20.89 10.17
C GLU A 455 -31.86 21.22 11.29
N GLN A 456 -32.90 20.41 11.48
CA GLN A 456 -33.90 20.63 12.53
C GLN A 456 -33.42 20.25 13.94
N VAL A 457 -32.43 19.36 14.06
CA VAL A 457 -31.94 18.85 15.36
C VAL A 457 -30.67 19.58 15.77
N GLU A 458 -30.78 20.45 16.78
CA GLU A 458 -29.73 21.35 17.26
C GLU A 458 -28.33 20.68 17.39
N TYR A 459 -28.24 19.58 18.13
CA TYR A 459 -26.97 18.86 18.34
C TYR A 459 -26.47 18.04 17.14
N LYS A 460 -27.20 18.04 16.01
CA LYS A 460 -26.79 17.38 14.74
C LYS A 460 -26.50 18.38 13.63
N ARG A 461 -26.83 19.66 13.79
CA ARG A 461 -26.60 20.71 12.77
C ARG A 461 -25.15 20.78 12.31
N TRP A 462 -24.20 20.65 13.24
CA TRP A 462 -22.77 20.66 12.96
C TRP A 462 -22.31 19.53 12.00
N LYS A 463 -23.13 18.49 11.78
CA LYS A 463 -22.82 17.37 10.87
C LYS A 463 -23.23 17.65 9.42
N LEU A 464 -23.67 18.86 9.11
CA LEU A 464 -23.94 19.31 7.76
C LEU A 464 -23.04 20.50 7.45
N THR A 465 -22.37 20.41 6.31
CA THR A 465 -21.46 21.40 5.78
C THR A 465 -21.88 21.76 4.35
N GLU A 466 -21.39 22.88 3.82
CA GLU A 466 -21.60 23.23 2.41
C GLU A 466 -21.04 22.14 1.45
N GLU A 467 -19.98 21.45 1.89
CA GLU A 467 -19.39 20.33 1.15
C GLU A 467 -20.37 19.16 0.99
N ASP A 468 -21.19 18.84 2.01
CA ASP A 468 -22.20 17.78 1.91
C ASP A 468 -23.24 18.07 0.80
N TRP A 469 -23.64 19.34 0.66
CA TRP A 469 -24.57 19.78 -0.39
C TRP A 469 -23.92 19.75 -1.78
N ARG A 470 -22.64 20.17 -1.88
CA ARG A 470 -21.87 20.08 -3.12
C ARG A 470 -21.68 18.63 -3.56
N ASN A 471 -21.34 17.73 -2.64
CA ASN A 471 -21.18 16.29 -2.93
C ASN A 471 -22.48 15.69 -3.47
N ARG A 472 -23.62 16.10 -2.91
CA ARG A 472 -24.94 15.66 -3.39
C ARG A 472 -25.23 16.10 -4.83
N GLN A 473 -24.77 17.28 -5.26
CA GLN A 473 -24.92 17.71 -6.66
C GLN A 473 -24.13 16.82 -7.62
N LYS A 474 -23.06 16.19 -7.15
CA LYS A 474 -22.21 15.24 -7.89
C LYS A 474 -22.66 13.77 -7.75
N TRP A 475 -23.92 13.51 -7.38
CA TRP A 475 -24.45 12.17 -7.11
C TRP A 475 -24.07 11.15 -8.19
N ASP A 476 -24.29 11.48 -9.46
CA ASP A 476 -24.09 10.54 -10.57
C ASP A 476 -22.60 10.19 -10.79
N LEU A 477 -21.70 11.13 -10.49
CA LEU A 477 -20.25 10.88 -10.53
C LEU A 477 -19.82 9.93 -9.42
N TYR A 478 -20.36 10.11 -8.21
CA TYR A 478 -20.12 9.19 -7.10
C TYR A 478 -20.75 7.83 -7.35
N ASP A 479 -21.96 7.77 -7.93
CA ASP A 479 -22.62 6.50 -8.27
C ASP A 479 -21.75 5.69 -9.22
N ALA A 480 -21.24 6.31 -10.30
CA ALA A 480 -20.30 5.67 -11.21
C ALA A 480 -19.00 5.21 -10.50
N ALA A 481 -18.41 6.07 -9.67
CA ALA A 481 -17.19 5.75 -8.93
C ALA A 481 -17.35 4.57 -7.96
N VAL A 482 -18.50 4.46 -7.31
CA VAL A 482 -18.83 3.36 -6.40
C VAL A 482 -19.04 2.06 -7.17
N ASN A 483 -19.74 2.10 -8.30
CA ASN A 483 -19.89 0.91 -9.15
C ASN A 483 -18.52 0.39 -9.62
N ASP A 484 -17.66 1.26 -10.13
CA ASP A 484 -16.28 0.90 -10.51
C ASP A 484 -15.49 0.34 -9.32
N MET A 485 -15.61 0.95 -8.14
CA MET A 485 -14.96 0.47 -6.92
C MET A 485 -15.40 -0.95 -6.59
N VAL A 486 -16.70 -1.21 -6.53
CA VAL A 486 -17.23 -2.54 -6.18
C VAL A 486 -16.82 -3.56 -7.23
N GLU A 487 -16.97 -3.25 -8.53
CA GLU A 487 -16.61 -4.14 -9.63
C GLU A 487 -15.13 -4.53 -9.61
N ARG A 488 -14.24 -3.56 -9.36
CA ARG A 488 -12.79 -3.76 -9.46
C ARG A 488 -12.13 -4.27 -8.18
N THR A 489 -12.81 -4.18 -7.03
CA THR A 489 -12.21 -4.51 -5.73
C THR A 489 -13.06 -5.42 -4.85
N SER A 490 -14.24 -5.85 -5.29
CA SER A 490 -14.99 -6.92 -4.61
C SER A 490 -14.43 -8.28 -5.01
N THR A 491 -13.23 -8.62 -4.52
CA THR A 491 -12.56 -9.88 -4.83
C THR A 491 -13.16 -11.04 -4.03
N THR A 492 -12.83 -12.27 -4.40
CA THR A 492 -13.25 -13.46 -3.65
C THR A 492 -12.74 -13.48 -2.21
N LEU A 493 -11.53 -12.96 -1.97
CA LEU A 493 -10.90 -12.93 -0.65
C LEU A 493 -11.33 -11.73 0.19
N ALA A 494 -11.68 -10.61 -0.44
CA ALA A 494 -12.13 -9.39 0.23
C ALA A 494 -13.37 -8.82 -0.50
N PRO A 495 -14.56 -9.44 -0.32
CA PRO A 495 -15.78 -8.98 -0.97
C PRO A 495 -16.27 -7.66 -0.36
N TRP A 496 -16.98 -6.87 -1.17
CA TRP A 496 -17.76 -5.75 -0.67
C TRP A 496 -19.12 -6.20 -0.16
N THR A 497 -19.48 -5.78 1.04
CA THR A 497 -20.83 -5.90 1.57
C THR A 497 -21.59 -4.61 1.30
N LEU A 498 -22.50 -4.66 0.34
CA LEU A 498 -23.44 -3.57 0.07
C LEU A 498 -24.57 -3.62 1.11
N VAL A 499 -24.77 -2.53 1.84
CA VAL A 499 -25.73 -2.44 2.94
C VAL A 499 -26.85 -1.47 2.57
N GLU A 500 -28.07 -1.98 2.49
CA GLU A 500 -29.31 -1.25 2.22
C GLU A 500 -29.65 -0.40 3.45
N ALA A 501 -29.12 0.81 3.47
CA ALA A 501 -29.04 1.64 4.67
C ALA A 501 -30.17 2.66 4.80
N ASN A 502 -31.24 2.55 4.00
CA ASN A 502 -32.45 3.36 4.16
C ASN A 502 -33.03 3.17 5.56
N GLU A 503 -33.22 1.92 5.99
CA GLU A 503 -33.47 1.61 7.40
C GLU A 503 -32.16 1.32 8.16
N LYS A 504 -31.75 2.28 8.99
CA LYS A 504 -30.66 2.18 9.96
C LYS A 504 -30.70 0.92 10.83
N ARG A 505 -31.87 0.44 11.28
CA ARG A 505 -31.96 -0.76 12.13
C ARG A 505 -31.52 -2.00 11.38
N PHE A 506 -32.07 -2.20 10.19
CA PHE A 506 -31.69 -3.29 9.28
C PHE A 506 -30.20 -3.23 8.97
N ALA A 507 -29.71 -2.06 8.53
CA ALA A 507 -28.30 -1.84 8.19
C ALA A 507 -27.34 -2.24 9.31
N ARG A 508 -27.65 -1.86 10.56
CA ARG A 508 -26.83 -2.20 11.73
C ARG A 508 -26.77 -3.69 11.99
N ILE A 509 -27.88 -4.41 11.83
CA ILE A 509 -27.90 -5.86 12.01
C ILE A 509 -27.09 -6.55 10.90
N LYS A 510 -27.30 -6.17 9.62
CA LYS A 510 -26.54 -6.72 8.48
C LYS A 510 -25.04 -6.57 8.67
N VAL A 511 -24.59 -5.39 9.12
CA VAL A 511 -23.17 -5.13 9.47
C VAL A 511 -22.70 -6.08 10.57
N LEU A 512 -23.41 -6.16 11.70
CA LEU A 512 -23.01 -7.01 12.82
C LEU A 512 -22.93 -8.49 12.44
N GLN A 513 -23.91 -8.99 11.67
CA GLN A 513 -23.92 -10.36 11.17
C GLN A 513 -22.71 -10.64 10.27
N THR A 514 -22.42 -9.74 9.32
CA THR A 514 -21.27 -9.87 8.43
C THR A 514 -19.96 -9.96 9.20
N ILE A 515 -19.74 -9.09 10.20
CA ILE A 515 -18.54 -9.14 11.05
C ILE A 515 -18.46 -10.48 11.79
N THR A 516 -19.58 -10.87 12.37
CA THR A 516 -19.70 -12.08 13.18
C THR A 516 -19.39 -13.32 12.34
N ASP A 517 -19.86 -13.39 11.11
CA ASP A 517 -19.62 -14.50 10.19
C ASP A 517 -18.20 -14.53 9.63
N GLY A 518 -17.61 -13.38 9.31
CA GLY A 518 -16.20 -13.27 8.96
C GLY A 518 -15.28 -13.82 10.06
N LEU A 519 -15.55 -13.44 11.31
CA LEU A 519 -14.82 -13.97 12.49
C LEU A 519 -15.01 -15.48 12.64
N LYS A 520 -16.22 -16.01 12.44
CA LYS A 520 -16.47 -17.45 12.51
C LYS A 520 -15.64 -18.21 11.47
N ALA A 521 -15.65 -17.75 10.23
CA ALA A 521 -14.91 -18.40 9.15
C ALA A 521 -13.40 -18.43 9.46
N ALA A 522 -12.83 -17.33 9.94
CA ALA A 522 -11.41 -17.27 10.30
C ALA A 522 -11.06 -18.13 11.52
N ILE A 523 -11.93 -18.18 12.55
CA ILE A 523 -11.72 -19.07 13.70
C ILE A 523 -11.68 -20.53 13.25
N ILE A 524 -12.61 -20.95 12.38
CA ILE A 524 -12.64 -22.32 11.85
C ILE A 524 -11.35 -22.65 11.09
N ARG A 525 -10.89 -21.76 10.19
CA ARG A 525 -9.63 -21.97 9.45
C ARG A 525 -8.41 -22.05 10.37
N ARG A 526 -8.33 -21.16 11.37
CA ARG A 526 -7.23 -21.11 12.34
C ARG A 526 -7.20 -22.35 13.24
N GLU A 527 -8.36 -22.84 13.68
CA GLU A 527 -8.47 -24.08 14.47
C GLU A 527 -8.23 -25.34 13.61
N GLY A 528 -8.60 -25.30 12.33
CA GLY A 528 -8.33 -26.35 11.35
C GLY A 528 -6.88 -26.43 10.87
N GLY A 529 -6.02 -25.46 11.24
CA GLY A 529 -4.61 -25.43 10.89
C GLY A 529 -4.29 -24.86 9.50
N GLU A 530 -5.27 -24.30 8.80
CA GLU A 530 -5.09 -23.74 7.45
C GLU A 530 -4.27 -22.43 7.46
N ASP A 531 -4.34 -21.66 8.56
CA ASP A 531 -3.66 -20.36 8.72
C ASP A 531 -2.32 -20.45 9.48
N ALA A 532 -1.56 -21.55 9.35
CA ALA A 532 -0.33 -21.82 10.12
C ALA A 532 0.85 -20.83 9.87
N ALA A 533 0.66 -19.80 9.03
CA ALA A 533 1.73 -18.88 8.61
C ALA A 533 2.07 -17.75 9.61
N SER A 534 1.31 -17.56 10.69
CA SER A 534 1.65 -16.58 11.74
C SER A 534 2.07 -17.29 13.03
N PRO A 535 3.33 -17.15 13.49
CA PRO A 535 3.82 -17.85 14.66
C PRO A 535 3.06 -17.32 15.89
N ALA A 536 2.24 -18.19 16.50
CA ALA A 536 1.84 -17.98 17.88
C ALA A 536 3.12 -17.83 18.73
N PRO A 537 3.20 -16.90 19.69
CA PRO A 537 4.37 -16.76 20.54
C PRO A 537 4.51 -18.03 21.40
N LYS A 538 5.36 -18.96 20.95
CA LYS A 538 5.89 -20.04 21.79
C LYS A 538 7.25 -19.60 22.31
N ALA A 539 7.26 -18.99 23.49
CA ALA A 539 8.46 -18.97 24.33
C ALA A 539 8.07 -18.98 25.81
N LYS A 540 7.85 -20.18 26.36
CA LYS A 540 8.25 -20.42 27.76
C LYS A 540 9.78 -20.38 27.76
N LEU A 541 10.37 -19.23 28.11
CA LEU A 541 11.75 -19.22 28.55
C LEU A 541 11.83 -20.11 29.80
N LYS A 542 12.39 -21.31 29.66
CA LYS A 542 12.97 -22.00 30.82
C LYS A 542 14.10 -21.11 31.30
N ARG A 543 13.93 -20.47 32.45
CA ARG A 543 15.03 -19.98 33.26
C ARG A 543 15.92 -21.19 33.57
N THR A 544 17.07 -21.29 32.92
CA THR A 544 18.21 -22.03 33.46
C THR A 544 19.04 -21.02 34.23
N GLY A 545 19.23 -21.31 35.52
CA GLY A 545 20.02 -20.49 36.44
C GLY A 545 21.51 -20.66 36.27
#